data_AF-A0A819V1B8-F1
#
_entry.id   AF-A0A819V1B8-F1
#
_cell.length_a   1.000
_cell.length_b   1.000
_cell.length_c   1.000
_cell.angle_alpha   90.00
_cell.angle_beta   90.00
_cell.angle_gamma   90.00
#
_symmetry.space_group_name_H-M   'P 1'
#
loop_
_entity.id
_entity.type
_entity.pdbx_description
1 polymer ?
#
loop_
_entity_poly.entity_id
_entity_poly.type
_entity_poly.pdbx_seq_one_letter_code
_entity_poly.pdbx_strand_id
1 'polypeptide(L)' 'QSVLCGHSERLAIAFNLIQQPIPDRIQIVKNLRICGDCHSVIKLIAQIYQRLIVVRDVNRIHHFYPNGNCSCQDRF' A
#
# COMPACT_ATOMS: atom_id res chain seq x y z
N GLN A 1 -10.02 -17.03 17.71
CA GLN A 1 -10.58 -17.10 16.35
C GLN A 1 -10.57 -15.70 15.76
N SER A 2 -9.45 -15.30 15.16
CA SER A 2 -9.23 -13.94 14.67
C SER A 2 -9.84 -13.80 13.29
N VAL A 3 -10.90 -12.99 13.21
CA VAL A 3 -11.60 -12.64 11.98
C VAL A 3 -10.59 -12.18 10.92
N LEU A 4 -10.69 -12.72 9.70
CA LEU A 4 -10.00 -12.31 8.47
C LEU A 4 -10.38 -10.88 8.00
N CYS A 5 -10.57 -9.95 8.93
CA CYS A 5 -10.81 -8.53 8.70
C CYS A 5 -9.47 -7.80 8.74
N GLY A 6 -8.90 -7.36 7.60
CA GLY A 6 -7.82 -6.39 7.72
C GLY A 6 -6.97 -6.00 6.53
N HIS A 7 -7.06 -6.68 5.37
CA HIS A 7 -6.15 -6.43 4.24
C HIS A 7 -6.84 -5.87 3.00
N SER A 8 -7.84 -4.99 3.18
CA SER A 8 -8.52 -4.34 2.06
C SER A 8 -7.57 -3.51 1.18
N GLU A 9 -6.42 -3.08 1.71
CA GLU A 9 -5.38 -2.39 0.95
C GLU A 9 -4.83 -3.28 -0.18
N ARG A 10 -4.58 -4.56 0.09
CA ARG A 10 -4.03 -5.49 -0.90
C ARG A 10 -5.00 -5.67 -2.07
N LEU A 11 -6.28 -5.82 -1.76
CA LEU A 11 -7.35 -5.95 -2.76
C LEU A 11 -7.50 -4.66 -3.58
N ALA A 12 -7.50 -3.50 -2.92
CA ALA A 12 -7.60 -2.22 -3.60
C ALA A 12 -6.44 -1.98 -4.59
N ILE A 13 -5.21 -2.31 -4.19
CA ILE A 13 -4.04 -2.19 -5.08
C ILE A 13 -4.15 -3.17 -6.24
N ALA A 14 -4.46 -4.44 -5.97
CA ALA A 14 -4.60 -5.45 -7.01
C ALA A 14 -5.66 -5.05 -8.06
N PHE A 15 -6.80 -4.53 -7.60
CA PHE A 15 -7.87 -4.07 -8.48
C PHE A 15 -7.46 -2.86 -9.33
N ASN A 16 -6.73 -1.91 -8.75
CA ASN A 16 -6.22 -0.77 -9.50
C ASN A 16 -5.18 -1.21 -10.55
N LEU A 17 -4.26 -2.12 -10.20
CA LEU A 17 -3.27 -2.67 -11.12
C LEU A 17 -3.90 -3.40 -12.31
N ILE A 18 -5.00 -4.13 -12.08
CA ILE A 18 -5.73 -4.83 -13.15
C ILE A 18 -6.41 -3.82 -14.10
N GLN A 19 -6.99 -2.76 -13.58
CA GLN A 19 -7.73 -1.78 -14.40
C GLN A 19 -6.82 -0.75 -15.10
N GLN A 20 -5.70 -0.38 -14.50
CA GLN A 20 -4.82 0.67 -15.00
C GLN A 20 -3.38 0.17 -15.15
N PRO A 21 -3.00 -0.35 -16.33
CA PRO A 21 -1.66 -0.85 -16.61
C PRO A 21 -0.62 0.25 -16.92
N ILE A 22 -1.05 1.48 -17.16
CA ILE A 22 -0.19 2.65 -17.45
C ILE A 22 0.37 3.20 -16.13
N PRO A 23 1.62 3.73 -16.07
CA PRO A 23 2.23 4.17 -14.83
C PRO A 23 1.56 5.45 -14.31
N ASP A 24 0.48 5.28 -13.58
CA ASP A 24 -0.09 6.30 -12.72
C ASP A 24 0.13 5.91 -11.25
N ARG A 25 0.14 6.92 -10.39
CA ARG A 25 0.26 6.76 -8.94
C ARG A 25 -0.99 6.07 -8.38
N ILE A 26 -0.79 5.11 -7.49
CA ILE A 26 -1.91 4.45 -6.79
C ILE A 26 -2.16 5.19 -5.48
N GLN A 27 -3.39 5.67 -5.26
CA GLN A 27 -3.76 6.34 -4.01
C GLN A 27 -4.85 5.55 -3.28
N ILE A 28 -4.61 5.26 -2.00
CA ILE A 28 -5.53 4.52 -1.14
C ILE A 28 -5.73 5.30 0.15
N VAL A 29 -6.98 5.39 0.58
CA VAL A 29 -7.36 6.00 1.86
C VAL A 29 -8.02 4.93 2.73
N LYS A 30 -7.54 4.78 3.96
CA LYS A 30 -8.07 3.84 4.96
C LYS A 30 -8.35 4.58 6.27
N ASN A 31 -9.46 4.23 6.92
CA ASN A 31 -9.82 4.74 8.25
C ASN A 31 -9.25 3.89 9.40
N LEU A 32 -8.31 3.00 9.12
CA LEU A 32 -7.61 2.18 10.10
C LEU A 32 -6.12 2.22 9.79
N ARG A 33 -5.28 2.09 10.83
CA ARG A 33 -3.83 1.96 10.71
C ARG A 33 -3.47 0.76 9.82
N ILE A 34 -2.47 0.93 8.96
CA ILE A 34 -1.92 -0.18 8.18
C ILE A 34 -1.20 -1.17 9.10
N CYS A 35 -1.36 -2.47 8.88
CA CYS A 35 -0.59 -3.48 9.60
C CYS A 35 0.80 -3.68 8.95
N GLY A 36 1.75 -4.22 9.72
CA GLY A 36 3.12 -4.49 9.23
C GLY A 36 3.16 -5.40 8.00
N ASP A 37 2.25 -6.38 7.92
CA ASP A 37 2.17 -7.28 6.75
C ASP A 37 1.69 -6.55 5.49
N CYS A 38 0.64 -5.72 5.61
CA CYS A 38 0.22 -4.86 4.51
C CYS A 38 1.35 -3.92 4.10
N HIS A 39 2.01 -3.29 5.08
CA HIS A 39 3.12 -2.37 4.82
C HIS A 39 4.23 -3.04 3.98
N SER A 40 4.69 -4.22 4.39
CA SER A 40 5.72 -4.98 3.67
C SER A 40 5.27 -5.42 2.27
N VAL A 41 4.02 -5.89 2.13
CA VAL A 41 3.49 -6.30 0.82
C VAL A 41 3.40 -5.11 -0.14
N ILE A 42 2.94 -3.95 0.32
CA ILE A 42 2.82 -2.76 -0.54
C ILE A 42 4.20 -2.28 -1.00
N LYS A 43 5.20 -2.34 -0.13
CA LYS A 43 6.62 -2.05 -0.45
C LYS A 43 7.11 -2.93 -1.61
N LEU A 44 6.83 -4.24 -1.56
CA LEU A 44 7.17 -5.18 -2.64
C LEU A 44 6.40 -4.88 -3.93
N ILE A 45 5.10 -4.57 -3.84
CA ILE A 45 4.29 -4.25 -5.02
C ILE A 45 4.82 -2.97 -5.69
N ALA A 46 5.13 -1.92 -4.92
CA ALA A 46 5.70 -0.68 -5.46
C ALA A 46 7.02 -0.94 -6.22
N GLN A 47 7.86 -1.83 -5.68
CA GLN A 47 9.12 -2.23 -6.30
C GLN A 47 8.93 -3.10 -7.56
N ILE A 48 8.00 -4.06 -7.56
CA ILE A 48 7.76 -4.93 -8.72
C ILE A 48 7.14 -4.16 -9.87
N TYR A 49 6.12 -3.36 -9.58
CA TYR A 49 5.38 -2.62 -10.60
C TYR A 49 6.03 -1.28 -10.95
N GLN A 50 7.13 -0.91 -10.28
CA GLN A 50 7.84 0.35 -10.46
C GLN A 50 6.91 1.58 -10.39
N ARG A 51 6.05 1.61 -9.35
CA ARG A 51 5.03 2.66 -9.17
C ARG A 51 5.09 3.28 -7.78
N LEU A 52 4.75 4.56 -7.73
CA LEU A 52 4.49 5.26 -6.47
C LEU A 52 3.12 4.86 -5.94
N ILE A 53 3.09 4.24 -4.76
CA ILE A 53 1.85 3.94 -4.05
C ILE A 53 1.77 4.84 -2.82
N VAL A 54 0.68 5.57 -2.68
CA VAL A 54 0.42 6.47 -1.56
C VAL A 54 -0.74 5.91 -0.76
N VAL A 55 -0.50 5.58 0.51
CA VAL A 55 -1.53 5.09 1.42
C VAL A 55 -1.69 6.07 2.55
N ARG A 56 -2.88 6.68 2.66
CA ARG A 56 -3.27 7.49 3.81
C ARG A 56 -4.01 6.60 4.80
N ASP A 57 -3.44 6.44 5.98
CA ASP A 57 -4.14 5.85 7.12
C ASP A 57 -4.53 6.94 8.14
N VAL A 58 -5.01 6.52 9.31
CA VAL A 58 -5.44 7.44 10.39
C VAL A 58 -4.26 8.23 10.99
N ASN A 59 -3.07 7.64 10.99
CA ASN A 59 -1.91 8.20 11.67
C ASN A 59 -1.09 9.10 10.75
N ARG A 60 -0.91 8.71 9.49
CA ARG A 60 0.00 9.37 8.55
C ARG A 60 -0.25 8.95 7.09
N ILE A 61 0.53 9.58 6.22
CA ILE A 61 0.61 9.22 4.81
C ILE A 61 1.90 8.44 4.59
N HIS A 62 1.75 7.24 4.03
CA HIS A 62 2.83 6.35 3.63
C HIS A 62 3.08 6.50 2.13
N HIS A 63 4.29 6.93 1.76
CA HIS A 63 4.73 6.95 0.37
C HIS A 63 5.62 5.74 0.13
N PHE A 64 5.14 4.78 -0.64
CA PHE A 64 5.89 3.61 -1.07
C PHE A 64 6.49 3.88 -2.43
N TYR A 65 7.82 4.02 -2.45
CA TYR A 65 8.59 4.37 -3.63
C TYR A 65 8.99 3.12 -4.43
N PRO A 66 9.23 3.24 -5.75
CA PRO A 66 9.68 2.14 -6.61
C PRO A 66 11.01 1.48 -6.21
N ASN A 67 11.80 2.12 -5.36
CA ASN A 67 13.03 1.56 -4.79
C ASN A 67 12.77 0.65 -3.58
N GLY A 68 11.49 0.35 -3.29
CA GLY A 68 11.10 -0.48 -2.18
C GLY A 68 11.31 0.20 -0.83
N ASN A 69 11.15 1.52 -0.71
CA ASN A 69 11.20 2.23 0.58
C ASN A 69 9.85 2.90 0.90
N CYS A 70 9.52 2.98 2.20
CA CYS A 70 8.41 3.80 2.71
C CYS A 70 8.95 5.10 3.33
N SER A 71 8.25 6.23 3.13
CA SER A 71 8.52 7.49 3.85
C SER A 71 8.48 7.36 5.37
N CYS A 72 7.78 6.35 5.88
CA CYS A 72 7.59 6.06 7.30
C CYS A 72 8.76 5.30 7.96
N GLN A 73 9.80 4.91 7.21
CA GLN A 73 10.96 4.14 7.72
C GLN A 73 10.54 2.87 8.47
N ASP A 74 9.53 2.16 7.95
CA ASP A 74 8.96 0.93 8.55
C ASP A 74 8.37 1.11 9.96
N ARG A 75 8.08 2.36 10.36
CA ARG A 75 7.27 2.68 11.55
C ARG A 75 5.79 2.68 11.14
N PHE A 76 5.24 1.48 10.88
CA PHE A 76 3.82 1.23 10.56
C PHE A 76 2.93 1.46 11.77
#